data_AF-A0A3B3SYE6-F1
#
_entry.id   AF-A0A3B3SYE6-F1
#
_cell.length_a   1.000
_cell.length_b   1.000
_cell.length_c   1.000
_cell.angle_alpha   90.00
_cell.angle_beta   90.00
_cell.angle_gamma   90.00
#
_symmetry.space_group_name_H-M   'P 1'
#
loop_
_entity.id
_entity.type
_entity.pdbx_description
1 polymer ?
#
loop_
_entity_poly.entity_id
_entity_poly.type
_entity_poly.pdbx_seq_one_letter_code
_entity_poly.pdbx_strand_id
1 'polypeptide(L)'
;MASPFKAVELLRITTVLEDCADQLVILGNLRRARRGCSAEEAATADLGDVPHRSQRELGSPVLPAYLSKVQQNRDFVDQAITALLEELQATGTFNSLLCIIDEEERRKSQLQDIVLKEEEAKSKTKVLQRQLQDIRKENALKLQDRDCFIAHLKDQLQETKARTALEKSYVTKCSKLLVYQEQKLNASSEKQLLEMIQLFHDRMDEEKRAHAEMEGFLKRHQARLEEKLEMWMEQYEKDMEEKQQEISTLRNARASNLLQLQELARKYQHSEQVVKEDRVQKLLLRQQLEMDRNQRNAALKIQSWWRGTLVRRQMGPHRKGKKTTTAAKKKKK
;
A
#
# COMPACT_ATOMS: atom_id res chain seq x y z
N MET A 1 53.84 -18.58 -111.37
CA MET A 1 53.70 -18.36 -112.84
C MET A 1 53.68 -19.72 -113.51
N ALA A 2 52.67 -20.02 -114.31
CA ALA A 2 52.66 -21.23 -115.12
C ALA A 2 53.54 -21.04 -116.37
N SER A 3 54.25 -22.09 -116.78
CA SER A 3 54.85 -22.14 -118.12
C SER A 3 53.75 -22.40 -119.17
N PRO A 4 53.74 -21.72 -120.32
CA PRO A 4 52.77 -22.01 -121.37
C PRO A 4 52.96 -23.44 -121.89
N PHE A 5 51.86 -24.14 -122.16
CA PHE A 5 51.88 -25.51 -122.69
C PHE A 5 52.49 -25.54 -124.11
N LYS A 6 53.15 -26.64 -124.49
CA LYS A 6 53.61 -26.80 -125.88
C LYS A 6 52.39 -26.96 -126.78
N ALA A 7 52.44 -26.45 -128.01
CA ALA A 7 51.27 -26.40 -128.91
C ALA A 7 50.51 -27.73 -129.05
N VAL A 8 51.20 -28.87 -129.12
CA VAL A 8 50.60 -30.22 -129.22
C VAL A 8 49.95 -30.70 -127.91
N GLU A 9 50.46 -30.23 -126.77
CA GLU A 9 49.89 -30.50 -125.44
C GLU A 9 48.63 -29.64 -125.24
N LEU A 10 48.71 -28.35 -125.58
CA LEU A 10 47.60 -27.39 -125.52
C LEU A 10 46.41 -27.84 -126.37
N LEU A 11 46.63 -28.23 -127.63
CA LEU A 11 45.57 -28.68 -128.55
C LEU A 11 44.84 -29.93 -128.04
N ARG A 12 45.53 -30.83 -127.32
CA ARG A 12 44.91 -32.01 -126.70
C ARG A 12 44.11 -31.65 -125.45
N ILE A 13 44.59 -30.66 -124.68
CA ILE A 13 43.91 -30.18 -123.48
C ILE A 13 42.63 -29.44 -123.87
N THR A 14 42.66 -28.57 -124.90
CA THR A 14 41.45 -27.88 -125.36
C THR A 14 40.41 -28.85 -125.89
N THR A 15 40.75 -29.81 -126.75
CA THR A 15 39.76 -30.80 -127.25
C THR A 15 39.11 -31.63 -126.13
N VAL A 16 39.87 -31.98 -125.08
CA VAL A 16 39.32 -32.73 -123.94
C VAL A 16 38.45 -31.85 -123.04
N LEU A 17 38.79 -30.57 -122.88
CA LEU A 17 37.95 -29.61 -122.14
C LEU A 17 36.69 -29.21 -122.92
N GLU A 18 36.76 -29.13 -124.25
CA GLU A 18 35.63 -28.94 -125.17
C GLU A 18 34.66 -30.14 -125.06
N ASP A 19 35.17 -31.38 -125.18
CA ASP A 19 34.40 -32.61 -124.93
C ASP A 19 33.75 -32.61 -123.52
N CYS A 20 34.45 -32.13 -122.49
CA CYS A 20 33.92 -32.03 -121.13
C CYS A 20 32.84 -30.95 -120.98
N ALA A 21 32.98 -29.79 -121.63
CA ALA A 21 31.97 -28.74 -121.64
C ALA A 21 30.68 -29.23 -122.33
N ASP A 22 30.80 -29.84 -123.51
CA ASP A 22 29.65 -30.42 -124.22
C ASP A 22 28.97 -31.53 -123.39
N GLN A 23 29.74 -32.39 -122.72
CA GLN A 23 29.18 -33.37 -121.79
C GLN A 23 28.46 -32.74 -120.59
N LEU A 24 28.94 -31.60 -120.06
CA LEU A 24 28.26 -30.88 -118.98
C LEU A 24 26.98 -30.18 -119.46
N VAL A 25 26.96 -29.63 -120.67
CA VAL A 25 25.76 -29.12 -121.34
C VAL A 25 24.73 -30.24 -121.56
N ILE A 26 25.16 -31.41 -122.06
CA ILE A 26 24.32 -32.60 -122.23
C ILE A 26 23.74 -33.08 -120.88
N LEU A 27 24.56 -33.15 -119.82
CA LEU A 27 24.11 -33.52 -118.47
C LEU A 27 23.14 -32.49 -117.86
N GLY A 28 23.27 -31.21 -118.22
CA GLY A 28 22.30 -30.17 -117.91
C GLY A 28 20.96 -30.41 -118.62
N ASN A 29 21.00 -30.66 -119.93
CA ASN A 29 19.82 -30.86 -120.77
C ASN A 29 19.06 -32.15 -120.44
N LEU A 30 19.75 -33.27 -120.19
CA LEU A 30 19.15 -34.51 -119.69
C LEU A 30 18.38 -34.31 -118.37
N ARG A 31 18.89 -33.46 -117.47
CA ARG A 31 18.21 -33.13 -116.20
C ARG A 31 17.10 -32.10 -116.34
N ARG A 32 17.13 -31.22 -117.34
CA ARG A 32 15.98 -30.37 -117.72
C ARG A 32 14.84 -31.23 -118.28
N ALA A 33 15.13 -32.13 -119.23
CA ALA A 33 14.16 -33.07 -119.78
C ALA A 33 13.50 -33.93 -118.67
N ARG A 34 14.28 -34.46 -117.73
CA ARG A 34 13.76 -35.27 -116.61
C ARG A 34 12.94 -34.48 -115.57
N ARG A 35 12.88 -33.14 -115.64
CA ARG A 35 11.90 -32.31 -114.89
C ARG A 35 10.59 -32.11 -115.66
N GLY A 36 10.61 -32.17 -117.00
CA GLY A 36 9.41 -32.04 -117.82
C GLY A 36 8.45 -33.22 -117.62
N CYS A 37 8.95 -34.45 -117.74
CA CYS A 37 8.13 -35.67 -117.63
C CYS A 37 7.53 -35.95 -116.24
N SER A 38 7.74 -35.08 -115.24
CA SER A 38 7.13 -35.19 -113.91
C SER A 38 6.24 -33.98 -113.56
N ALA A 39 5.86 -33.17 -114.55
CA ALA A 39 5.13 -31.92 -114.34
C ALA A 39 3.64 -31.95 -114.75
N GLU A 40 3.19 -32.94 -115.52
CA GLU A 40 1.88 -32.92 -116.18
C GLU A 40 0.73 -33.61 -115.41
N GLU A 41 1.01 -34.43 -114.39
CA GLU A 41 -0.03 -35.19 -113.65
C GLU A 41 -0.53 -34.54 -112.35
N ALA A 42 -0.15 -33.29 -112.05
CA ALA A 42 -0.42 -32.62 -110.77
C ALA A 42 -1.24 -31.31 -110.88
N ALA A 43 -2.32 -31.33 -111.68
CA ALA A 43 -3.04 -30.10 -112.08
C ALA A 43 -4.58 -30.13 -111.97
N THR A 44 -5.19 -30.98 -111.12
CA THR A 44 -6.63 -30.85 -110.75
C THR A 44 -6.94 -31.33 -109.33
N ALA A 45 -7.43 -30.43 -108.47
CA ALA A 45 -8.40 -30.67 -107.38
C ALA A 45 -8.65 -29.34 -106.63
N ASP A 46 -9.89 -29.05 -106.24
CA ASP A 46 -10.29 -27.76 -105.64
C ASP A 46 -10.57 -27.85 -104.12
N LEU A 47 -10.92 -26.71 -103.51
CA LEU A 47 -11.13 -26.44 -102.08
C LEU A 47 -12.12 -27.39 -101.36
N GLY A 48 -11.85 -27.72 -100.08
CA GLY A 48 -12.70 -28.65 -99.31
C GLY A 48 -12.39 -28.85 -97.81
N ASP A 49 -12.25 -27.75 -97.03
CA ASP A 49 -12.38 -27.66 -95.55
C ASP A 49 -11.53 -28.56 -94.59
N VAL A 50 -11.69 -28.27 -93.28
CA VAL A 50 -10.97 -28.71 -92.07
C VAL A 50 -11.74 -29.86 -91.36
N PRO A 51 -11.17 -30.79 -90.54
CA PRO A 51 -9.93 -30.73 -89.74
C PRO A 51 -9.01 -31.99 -89.78
N HIS A 52 -8.04 -31.98 -88.85
CA HIS A 52 -7.16 -33.08 -88.39
C HIS A 52 -6.07 -33.57 -89.35
N ARG A 53 -4.86 -33.70 -88.78
CA ARG A 53 -3.71 -34.32 -89.44
C ARG A 53 -2.87 -35.15 -88.46
N SER A 54 -3.16 -36.44 -88.42
CA SER A 54 -2.11 -37.45 -88.23
C SER A 54 -1.20 -37.50 -89.46
N GLN A 55 -0.02 -38.13 -89.32
CA GLN A 55 0.94 -38.45 -90.40
C GLN A 55 1.61 -37.24 -91.11
N ARG A 56 2.95 -37.26 -91.15
CA ARG A 56 3.78 -37.90 -92.20
C ARG A 56 5.02 -38.46 -91.47
N GLU A 57 5.45 -39.70 -91.65
CA GLU A 57 5.87 -40.39 -92.89
C GLU A 57 7.14 -39.78 -93.53
N LEU A 58 8.00 -40.65 -94.06
CA LEU A 58 9.37 -40.33 -94.46
C LEU A 58 9.43 -39.56 -95.79
N GLY A 59 9.07 -38.27 -95.79
CA GLY A 59 9.24 -37.35 -96.92
C GLY A 59 10.47 -36.48 -96.75
N SER A 60 11.63 -36.89 -97.29
CA SER A 60 12.90 -36.18 -97.11
C SER A 60 12.94 -34.80 -97.82
N PRO A 61 13.07 -33.67 -97.08
CA PRO A 61 13.23 -32.34 -97.68
C PRO A 61 14.58 -32.14 -98.38
N VAL A 62 15.51 -33.08 -98.22
CA VAL A 62 16.88 -32.99 -98.76
C VAL A 62 16.89 -33.07 -100.28
N LEU A 63 15.96 -33.81 -100.89
CA LEU A 63 15.95 -34.07 -102.35
C LEU A 63 15.89 -32.78 -103.20
N PRO A 64 14.92 -31.86 -103.02
CA PRO A 64 14.88 -30.62 -103.81
C PRO A 64 16.10 -29.72 -103.59
N ALA A 65 16.55 -29.56 -102.33
CA ALA A 65 17.71 -28.72 -102.00
C ALA A 65 19.02 -29.29 -102.56
N TYR A 66 19.21 -30.61 -102.47
CA TYR A 66 20.35 -31.33 -103.03
C TYR A 66 20.36 -31.25 -104.56
N LEU A 67 19.21 -31.42 -105.22
CA LEU A 67 19.09 -31.24 -106.67
C LEU A 67 19.43 -29.81 -107.10
N SER A 68 18.99 -28.79 -106.36
CA SER A 68 19.37 -27.39 -106.63
C SER A 68 20.86 -27.13 -106.41
N LYS A 69 21.47 -27.69 -105.35
CA LYS A 69 22.93 -27.56 -105.14
C LYS A 69 23.73 -28.33 -106.19
N VAL A 70 23.25 -29.48 -106.66
CA VAL A 70 23.85 -30.23 -107.79
C VAL A 70 23.72 -29.47 -109.12
N GLN A 71 22.66 -28.68 -109.31
CA GLN A 71 22.54 -27.78 -110.47
C GLN A 71 23.53 -26.62 -110.37
N GLN A 72 23.54 -25.88 -109.25
CA GLN A 72 24.51 -24.81 -108.99
C GLN A 72 25.96 -25.28 -109.14
N ASN A 73 26.30 -26.47 -108.64
CA ASN A 73 27.62 -27.07 -108.80
C ASN A 73 27.92 -27.43 -110.27
N ARG A 74 26.92 -27.87 -111.07
CA ARG A 74 27.13 -28.09 -112.52
C ARG A 74 27.37 -26.75 -113.22
N ASP A 75 26.51 -25.76 -112.99
CA ASP A 75 26.60 -24.44 -113.64
C ASP A 75 27.92 -23.72 -113.27
N PHE A 76 28.44 -23.92 -112.04
CA PHE A 76 29.76 -23.44 -111.62
C PHE A 76 30.92 -24.16 -112.33
N VAL A 77 30.84 -25.48 -112.50
CA VAL A 77 31.88 -26.25 -113.23
C VAL A 77 31.83 -25.96 -114.74
N ASP A 78 30.64 -25.76 -115.31
CA ASP A 78 30.42 -25.22 -116.67
C ASP A 78 31.21 -23.91 -116.83
N GLN A 79 30.94 -22.92 -115.96
CA GLN A 79 31.57 -21.59 -116.00
C GLN A 79 33.10 -21.64 -115.78
N ALA A 80 33.58 -22.53 -114.91
CA ALA A 80 35.01 -22.70 -114.67
C ALA A 80 35.72 -23.35 -115.88
N ILE A 81 35.07 -24.27 -116.60
CA ILE A 81 35.63 -24.92 -117.79
C ILE A 81 35.55 -24.01 -119.02
N THR A 82 34.47 -23.22 -119.20
CA THR A 82 34.43 -22.24 -120.29
C THR A 82 35.46 -21.13 -120.10
N ALA A 83 35.62 -20.59 -118.88
CA ALA A 83 36.66 -19.60 -118.58
C ALA A 83 38.09 -20.15 -118.80
N LEU A 84 38.32 -21.43 -118.47
CA LEU A 84 39.57 -22.13 -118.79
C LEU A 84 39.80 -22.28 -120.28
N LEU A 85 38.78 -22.67 -121.05
CA LEU A 85 38.87 -22.80 -122.50
C LEU A 85 39.20 -21.47 -123.16
N GLU A 86 38.52 -20.40 -122.76
CA GLU A 86 38.78 -19.04 -123.24
C GLU A 86 40.22 -18.59 -122.91
N GLU A 87 40.72 -18.82 -121.69
CA GLU A 87 42.11 -18.48 -121.33
C GLU A 87 43.13 -19.33 -122.11
N LEU A 88 42.90 -20.64 -122.24
CA LEU A 88 43.80 -21.56 -122.94
C LEU A 88 43.87 -21.28 -124.44
N GLN A 89 42.73 -20.99 -125.08
CA GLN A 89 42.68 -20.62 -126.50
C GLN A 89 43.29 -19.23 -126.76
N ALA A 90 43.10 -18.26 -125.85
CA ALA A 90 43.59 -16.89 -126.05
C ALA A 90 45.05 -16.66 -125.61
N THR A 91 45.54 -17.37 -124.59
CA THR A 91 46.83 -17.08 -123.92
C THR A 91 47.65 -18.31 -123.54
N GLY A 92 47.05 -19.50 -123.49
CA GLY A 92 47.75 -20.75 -123.16
C GLY A 92 48.12 -20.92 -121.68
N THR A 93 47.49 -20.16 -120.78
CA THR A 93 47.63 -20.29 -119.31
C THR A 93 46.33 -20.72 -118.63
N PHE A 94 46.35 -20.90 -117.31
CA PHE A 94 45.23 -21.41 -116.50
C PHE A 94 45.02 -20.63 -115.18
N ASN A 95 45.38 -19.35 -115.16
CA ASN A 95 45.29 -18.50 -113.96
C ASN A 95 43.85 -18.25 -113.53
N SER A 96 42.88 -18.28 -114.45
CA SER A 96 41.44 -18.22 -114.18
C SER A 96 41.00 -19.29 -113.18
N LEU A 97 41.36 -20.56 -113.43
CA LEU A 97 41.11 -21.67 -112.52
C LEU A 97 41.81 -21.47 -111.18
N LEU A 98 43.06 -20.99 -111.16
CA LEU A 98 43.77 -20.72 -109.90
C LEU A 98 43.04 -19.65 -109.08
N CYS A 99 42.58 -18.56 -109.70
CA CYS A 99 41.77 -17.54 -109.02
C CYS A 99 40.43 -18.08 -108.53
N ILE A 100 39.74 -18.92 -109.30
CA ILE A 100 38.48 -19.56 -108.91
C ILE A 100 38.70 -20.52 -107.72
N ILE A 101 39.80 -21.29 -107.71
CA ILE A 101 40.19 -22.15 -106.59
C ILE A 101 40.53 -21.31 -105.36
N ASP A 102 41.39 -20.30 -105.48
CA ASP A 102 41.76 -19.40 -104.38
C ASP A 102 40.55 -18.68 -103.77
N GLU A 103 39.56 -18.32 -104.59
CA GLU A 103 38.28 -17.79 -104.11
C GLU A 103 37.43 -18.84 -103.39
N GLU A 104 37.31 -20.05 -103.92
CA GLU A 104 36.49 -21.09 -103.30
C GLU A 104 37.13 -21.65 -102.01
N GLU A 105 38.46 -21.72 -101.93
CA GLU A 105 39.19 -22.00 -100.68
C GLU A 105 39.00 -20.89 -99.65
N ARG A 106 38.97 -19.63 -100.08
CA ARG A 106 38.69 -18.47 -99.21
C ARG A 106 37.26 -18.48 -98.71
N ARG A 107 36.27 -18.77 -99.56
CA ARG A 107 34.85 -18.97 -99.16
C ARG A 107 34.71 -20.15 -98.20
N LYS A 108 35.35 -21.27 -98.48
CA LYS A 108 35.37 -22.48 -97.62
C LYS A 108 35.97 -22.18 -96.25
N SER A 109 37.07 -21.44 -96.19
CA SER A 109 37.69 -21.00 -94.92
C SER A 109 36.78 -20.06 -94.14
N GLN A 110 36.15 -19.08 -94.80
CA GLN A 110 35.16 -18.19 -94.18
C GLN A 110 33.94 -18.96 -93.63
N LEU A 111 33.45 -19.96 -94.34
CA LEU A 111 32.37 -20.82 -93.87
C LEU A 111 32.78 -21.69 -92.67
N GLN A 112 34.01 -22.22 -92.66
CA GLN A 112 34.56 -22.94 -91.50
C GLN A 112 34.67 -22.03 -90.27
N ASP A 113 35.18 -20.81 -90.45
CA ASP A 113 35.23 -19.76 -89.44
C ASP A 113 33.86 -19.43 -88.84
N ILE A 114 32.82 -19.35 -89.68
CA ILE A 114 31.44 -19.10 -89.26
C ILE A 114 30.88 -20.29 -88.47
N VAL A 115 31.10 -21.53 -88.93
CA VAL A 115 30.68 -22.75 -88.21
C VAL A 115 31.34 -22.84 -86.84
N LEU A 116 32.65 -22.62 -86.73
CA LEU A 116 33.36 -22.63 -85.46
C LEU A 116 32.82 -21.57 -84.49
N LYS A 117 32.58 -20.34 -84.96
CA LYS A 117 31.97 -19.26 -84.16
C LYS A 117 30.53 -19.59 -83.74
N GLU A 118 29.76 -20.28 -84.58
CA GLU A 118 28.41 -20.74 -84.26
C GLU A 118 28.42 -21.89 -83.24
N GLU A 119 29.36 -22.83 -83.33
CA GLU A 119 29.55 -23.90 -82.34
C GLU A 119 30.01 -23.36 -80.99
N GLU A 120 30.91 -22.37 -80.97
CA GLU A 120 31.26 -21.59 -79.78
C GLU A 120 30.04 -20.86 -79.19
N ALA A 121 29.23 -20.19 -80.01
CA ALA A 121 28.02 -19.51 -79.54
C ALA A 121 27.00 -20.51 -78.96
N LYS A 122 26.83 -21.67 -79.60
CA LYS A 122 26.00 -22.78 -79.12
C LYS A 122 26.54 -23.37 -77.80
N SER A 123 27.85 -23.53 -77.64
CA SER A 123 28.44 -24.06 -76.40
C SER A 123 28.33 -23.07 -75.25
N LYS A 124 28.64 -21.78 -75.48
CA LYS A 124 28.44 -20.68 -74.52
C LYS A 124 26.97 -20.57 -74.09
N THR A 125 26.04 -20.64 -75.04
CA THR A 125 24.59 -20.64 -74.75
C THR A 125 24.17 -21.83 -73.88
N LYS A 126 24.67 -23.04 -74.17
CA LYS A 126 24.40 -24.24 -73.34
C LYS A 126 24.96 -24.12 -71.92
N VAL A 127 26.13 -23.49 -71.74
CA VAL A 127 26.70 -23.23 -70.41
C VAL A 127 25.86 -22.21 -69.63
N LEU A 128 25.52 -21.08 -70.26
CA LEU A 128 24.66 -20.06 -69.65
C LEU A 128 23.28 -20.61 -69.27
N GLN A 129 22.67 -21.44 -70.12
CA GLN A 129 21.39 -22.11 -69.80
C GLN A 129 21.48 -23.02 -68.58
N ARG A 130 22.59 -23.78 -68.41
CA ARG A 130 22.82 -24.60 -67.21
C ARG A 130 22.96 -23.72 -65.96
N GLN A 131 23.85 -22.73 -66.00
CA GLN A 131 24.05 -21.79 -64.89
C GLN A 131 22.73 -21.11 -64.47
N LEU A 132 21.89 -20.71 -65.42
CA LEU A 132 20.59 -20.08 -65.15
C LEU A 132 19.58 -21.10 -64.56
N GLN A 133 19.62 -22.37 -64.93
CA GLN A 133 18.86 -23.44 -64.26
C GLN A 133 19.37 -23.71 -62.85
N ASP A 134 20.68 -23.73 -62.63
CA ASP A 134 21.28 -24.06 -61.34
C ASP A 134 21.07 -22.94 -60.32
N ILE A 135 21.22 -21.66 -60.73
CA ILE A 135 20.83 -20.48 -59.92
C ILE A 135 19.33 -20.53 -59.57
N ARG A 136 18.46 -20.99 -60.48
CA ARG A 136 17.02 -21.15 -60.18
C ARG A 136 16.76 -22.23 -59.13
N LYS A 137 17.46 -23.38 -59.19
CA LYS A 137 17.37 -24.44 -58.16
C LYS A 137 17.88 -23.93 -56.82
N GLU A 138 19.04 -23.28 -56.80
CA GLU A 138 19.67 -22.74 -55.59
C GLU A 138 18.77 -21.68 -54.91
N ASN A 139 18.17 -20.78 -55.68
CA ASN A 139 17.22 -19.80 -55.16
C ASN A 139 15.91 -20.42 -54.69
N ALA A 140 15.43 -21.50 -55.33
CA ALA A 140 14.24 -22.23 -54.86
C ALA A 140 14.51 -22.93 -53.51
N LEU A 141 15.68 -23.54 -53.33
CA LEU A 141 16.10 -24.11 -52.04
C LEU A 141 16.22 -23.03 -50.96
N LYS A 142 16.90 -21.91 -51.25
CA LYS A 142 17.00 -20.76 -50.32
C LYS A 142 15.65 -20.13 -49.96
N LEU A 143 14.65 -20.21 -50.84
CA LEU A 143 13.27 -19.82 -50.54
C LEU A 143 12.62 -20.84 -49.59
N GLN A 144 12.70 -22.14 -49.90
CA GLN A 144 12.18 -23.21 -49.05
C GLN A 144 12.80 -23.19 -47.63
N ASP A 145 14.12 -23.01 -47.51
CA ASP A 145 14.82 -22.88 -46.22
C ASP A 145 14.28 -21.70 -45.40
N ARG A 146 14.00 -20.56 -46.07
CA ARG A 146 13.43 -19.37 -45.45
C ARG A 146 11.98 -19.56 -45.06
N ASP A 147 11.17 -20.24 -45.87
CA ASP A 147 9.77 -20.54 -45.54
C ASP A 147 9.67 -21.51 -44.36
N CYS A 148 10.55 -22.52 -44.29
CA CYS A 148 10.71 -23.40 -43.13
C CYS A 148 11.13 -22.61 -41.87
N PHE A 149 12.08 -21.67 -41.99
CA PHE A 149 12.49 -20.82 -40.86
C PHE A 149 11.38 -19.86 -40.41
N ILE A 150 10.61 -19.31 -41.35
CA ILE A 150 9.44 -18.47 -41.09
C ILE A 150 8.33 -19.27 -40.39
N ALA A 151 8.12 -20.54 -40.76
CA ALA A 151 7.21 -21.44 -40.05
C ALA A 151 7.68 -21.67 -38.60
N HIS A 152 8.94 -22.07 -38.41
CA HIS A 152 9.49 -22.30 -37.07
C HIS A 152 9.40 -21.07 -36.15
N LEU A 153 9.67 -19.87 -36.66
CA LEU A 153 9.52 -18.63 -35.90
C LEU A 153 8.05 -18.28 -35.60
N LYS A 154 7.10 -18.63 -36.47
CA LYS A 154 5.66 -18.50 -36.18
C LYS A 154 5.23 -19.44 -35.06
N ASP A 155 5.74 -20.67 -35.05
CA ASP A 155 5.41 -21.68 -34.05
C ASP A 155 5.97 -21.28 -32.67
N GLN A 156 7.24 -20.88 -32.59
CA GLN A 156 7.83 -20.30 -31.37
C GLN A 156 7.04 -19.07 -30.87
N LEU A 157 6.56 -18.22 -31.78
CA LEU A 157 5.76 -17.05 -31.44
C LEU A 157 4.35 -17.41 -30.93
N GLN A 158 3.77 -18.52 -31.39
CA GLN A 158 2.50 -19.02 -30.82
C GLN A 158 2.73 -19.72 -29.47
N GLU A 159 3.77 -20.54 -29.34
CA GLU A 159 4.14 -21.20 -28.09
C GLU A 159 4.38 -20.19 -26.97
N THR A 160 5.22 -19.17 -27.21
CA THR A 160 5.53 -18.11 -26.24
C THR A 160 4.30 -17.26 -25.89
N LYS A 161 3.38 -17.01 -26.83
CA LYS A 161 2.09 -16.35 -26.54
C LYS A 161 1.17 -17.21 -25.68
N ALA A 162 1.06 -18.51 -25.97
CA ALA A 162 0.28 -19.45 -25.17
C ALA A 162 0.84 -19.58 -23.75
N ARG A 163 2.18 -19.74 -23.63
CA ARG A 163 2.88 -19.86 -22.35
C ARG A 163 2.72 -18.60 -21.50
N THR A 164 2.96 -17.42 -22.05
CA THR A 164 2.80 -16.14 -21.32
C THR A 164 1.35 -15.85 -20.92
N ALA A 165 0.36 -16.28 -21.73
CA ALA A 165 -1.05 -16.19 -21.36
C ALA A 165 -1.40 -17.13 -20.18
N LEU A 166 -0.86 -18.35 -20.17
CA LEU A 166 -1.00 -19.30 -19.05
C LEU A 166 -0.28 -18.82 -17.79
N GLU A 167 0.97 -18.35 -17.90
CA GLU A 167 1.75 -17.74 -16.81
C GLU A 167 0.97 -16.57 -16.18
N LYS A 168 0.43 -15.65 -17.00
CA LYS A 168 -0.41 -14.54 -16.54
C LYS A 168 -1.69 -15.01 -15.84
N SER A 169 -2.35 -16.04 -16.37
CA SER A 169 -3.54 -16.66 -15.76
C SER A 169 -3.23 -17.33 -14.42
N TYR A 170 -2.07 -17.99 -14.30
CA TYR A 170 -1.59 -18.60 -13.08
C TYR A 170 -1.24 -17.56 -12.01
N VAL A 171 -0.35 -16.60 -12.33
CA VAL A 171 0.07 -15.54 -11.40
C VAL A 171 -1.14 -14.75 -10.90
N THR A 172 -2.06 -14.33 -11.76
CA THR A 172 -3.25 -13.58 -11.33
C THR A 172 -4.23 -14.40 -10.48
N LYS A 173 -4.25 -15.73 -10.59
CA LYS A 173 -4.99 -16.61 -9.66
C LYS A 173 -4.27 -16.71 -8.32
N CYS A 174 -2.96 -16.97 -8.33
CA CYS A 174 -2.13 -17.06 -7.11
C CYS A 174 -2.17 -15.78 -6.28
N SER A 175 -2.01 -14.60 -6.90
CA SER A 175 -2.13 -13.32 -6.21
C SER A 175 -3.52 -13.09 -5.60
N LYS A 176 -4.59 -13.47 -6.30
CA LYS A 176 -5.97 -13.37 -5.77
C LYS A 176 -6.21 -14.31 -4.59
N LEU A 177 -5.72 -15.55 -4.67
CA LEU A 177 -5.83 -16.53 -3.58
C LEU A 177 -5.04 -16.10 -2.35
N LEU A 178 -3.81 -15.59 -2.53
CA LEU A 178 -2.99 -15.05 -1.44
C LEU A 178 -3.69 -13.86 -0.77
N VAL A 179 -4.14 -12.86 -1.54
CA VAL A 179 -4.87 -11.70 -0.99
C VAL A 179 -6.14 -12.14 -0.24
N TYR A 180 -6.91 -13.09 -0.78
CA TYR A 180 -8.09 -13.63 -0.10
C TYR A 180 -7.76 -14.38 1.20
N GLN A 181 -6.67 -15.15 1.22
CA GLN A 181 -6.20 -15.86 2.41
C GLN A 181 -5.79 -14.86 3.51
N GLU A 182 -4.94 -13.89 3.18
CA GLU A 182 -4.48 -12.87 4.14
C GLU A 182 -5.65 -12.00 4.64
N GLN A 183 -6.58 -11.60 3.76
CA GLN A 183 -7.80 -10.91 4.15
C GLN A 183 -8.67 -11.74 5.11
N LYS A 184 -8.80 -13.05 4.88
CA LYS A 184 -9.58 -13.95 5.75
C LYS A 184 -8.90 -14.16 7.10
N LEU A 185 -7.57 -14.27 7.14
CA LEU A 185 -6.81 -14.37 8.39
C LEU A 185 -6.94 -13.08 9.21
N ASN A 186 -6.68 -11.92 8.59
CA ASN A 186 -6.78 -10.62 9.24
C ASN A 186 -8.20 -10.32 9.72
N ALA A 187 -9.24 -10.62 8.92
CA ALA A 187 -10.63 -10.47 9.34
C ALA A 187 -11.07 -11.48 10.43
N SER A 188 -10.25 -12.48 10.76
CA SER A 188 -10.48 -13.39 11.90
C SER A 188 -9.77 -12.93 13.16
N SER A 189 -8.55 -12.40 13.07
CA SER A 189 -7.84 -11.82 14.21
C SER A 189 -8.43 -10.46 14.62
N GLU A 190 -8.88 -9.64 13.67
CA GLU A 190 -9.63 -8.40 13.94
C GLU A 190 -10.91 -8.67 14.74
N LYS A 191 -11.66 -9.73 14.40
CA LYS A 191 -12.84 -10.14 15.17
C LYS A 191 -12.50 -10.59 16.58
N GLN A 192 -11.47 -11.41 16.75
CA GLN A 192 -10.99 -11.83 18.08
C GLN A 192 -10.58 -10.62 18.94
N LEU A 193 -9.92 -9.62 18.35
CA LEU A 193 -9.56 -8.38 19.05
C LEU A 193 -10.79 -7.54 19.40
N LEU A 194 -11.80 -7.45 18.53
CA LEU A 194 -13.06 -6.76 18.81
C LEU A 194 -13.87 -7.46 19.92
N GLU A 195 -13.93 -8.79 19.89
CA GLU A 195 -14.55 -9.63 20.94
C GLU A 195 -13.82 -9.45 22.29
N MET A 196 -12.48 -9.39 22.29
CA MET A 196 -11.70 -9.06 23.50
C MET A 196 -11.95 -7.63 24.00
N ILE A 197 -12.04 -6.64 23.10
CA ILE A 197 -12.34 -5.25 23.48
C ILE A 197 -13.73 -5.14 24.11
N GLN A 198 -14.74 -5.84 23.58
CA GLN A 198 -16.07 -5.91 24.17
C GLN A 198 -16.03 -6.57 25.57
N LEU A 199 -15.38 -7.73 25.71
CA LEU A 199 -15.20 -8.40 27.00
C LEU A 199 -14.51 -7.53 28.06
N PHE A 200 -13.52 -6.71 27.67
CA PHE A 200 -12.89 -5.75 28.58
C PHE A 200 -13.80 -4.56 28.89
N HIS A 201 -14.64 -4.12 27.96
CA HIS A 201 -15.62 -3.07 28.20
C HIS A 201 -16.69 -3.50 29.22
N ASP A 202 -17.26 -4.70 29.03
CA ASP A 202 -18.24 -5.29 29.94
C ASP A 202 -17.67 -5.43 31.36
N ARG A 203 -16.46 -6.00 31.49
CA ARG A 203 -15.76 -6.11 32.78
C ARG A 203 -15.47 -4.76 33.44
N MET A 204 -15.07 -3.75 32.66
CA MET A 204 -14.88 -2.40 33.21
C MET A 204 -16.20 -1.81 33.72
N ASP A 205 -17.33 -2.12 33.09
CA ASP A 205 -18.65 -1.66 33.54
C ASP A 205 -19.19 -2.45 34.74
N GLU A 206 -18.87 -3.74 34.85
CA GLU A 206 -19.11 -4.55 36.06
C GLU A 206 -18.33 -3.98 37.26
N GLU A 207 -17.02 -3.74 37.10
CA GLU A 207 -16.17 -3.14 38.14
C GLU A 207 -16.65 -1.74 38.56
N LYS A 208 -17.05 -0.88 37.60
CA LYS A 208 -17.65 0.43 37.91
C LYS A 208 -18.92 0.32 38.77
N ARG A 209 -19.80 -0.65 38.48
CA ARG A 209 -21.03 -0.89 39.25
C ARG A 209 -20.70 -1.38 40.65
N ALA A 210 -19.85 -2.40 40.77
CA ALA A 210 -19.41 -2.94 42.06
C ALA A 210 -18.71 -1.88 42.93
N HIS A 211 -17.88 -1.02 42.32
CA HIS A 211 -17.24 0.10 43.00
C HIS A 211 -18.25 1.14 43.49
N ALA A 212 -19.23 1.53 42.66
CA ALA A 212 -20.29 2.47 43.05
C ALA A 212 -21.19 1.92 44.17
N GLU A 213 -21.49 0.62 44.17
CA GLU A 213 -22.22 -0.05 45.25
C GLU A 213 -21.41 -0.07 46.56
N MET A 214 -20.11 -0.35 46.49
CA MET A 214 -19.18 -0.35 47.62
C MET A 214 -19.01 1.05 48.21
N GLU A 215 -18.76 2.07 47.37
CA GLU A 215 -18.77 3.47 47.78
C GLU A 215 -20.10 3.84 48.46
N GLY A 216 -21.22 3.46 47.85
CA GLY A 216 -22.55 3.72 48.38
C GLY A 216 -22.75 3.06 49.75
N PHE A 217 -22.23 1.86 49.98
CA PHE A 217 -22.26 1.18 51.27
C PHE A 217 -21.42 1.92 52.31
N LEU A 218 -20.19 2.31 51.96
CA LEU A 218 -19.28 3.03 52.85
C LEU A 218 -19.85 4.41 53.23
N LYS A 219 -20.34 5.19 52.26
CA LYS A 219 -21.02 6.49 52.47
C LYS A 219 -22.25 6.33 53.38
N ARG A 220 -23.07 5.28 53.17
CA ARG A 220 -24.17 4.92 54.07
C ARG A 220 -23.72 4.42 55.45
N HIS A 221 -22.52 3.90 55.62
CA HIS A 221 -22.00 3.50 56.94
C HIS A 221 -21.43 4.70 57.70
N GLN A 222 -20.69 5.58 57.02
CA GLN A 222 -20.16 6.83 57.53
C GLN A 222 -21.29 7.73 58.08
N ALA A 223 -22.35 7.98 57.30
CA ALA A 223 -23.48 8.78 57.76
C ALA A 223 -24.12 8.24 59.07
N ARG A 224 -24.28 6.91 59.20
CA ARG A 224 -24.79 6.25 60.42
C ARG A 224 -23.80 6.20 61.60
N LEU A 225 -22.57 6.67 61.41
CA LEU A 225 -21.60 6.94 62.47
C LEU A 225 -21.60 8.43 62.82
N GLU A 226 -21.72 9.31 61.83
CA GLU A 226 -21.89 10.76 62.00
C GLU A 226 -23.16 11.08 62.80
N GLU A 227 -24.33 10.54 62.39
CA GLU A 227 -25.60 10.60 63.15
C GLU A 227 -25.45 10.18 64.63
N LYS A 228 -24.61 9.17 64.89
CA LYS A 228 -24.36 8.69 66.26
C LYS A 228 -23.43 9.59 67.04
N LEU A 229 -22.40 10.14 66.38
CA LEU A 229 -21.51 11.12 67.00
C LEU A 229 -22.29 12.39 67.34
N GLU A 230 -23.18 12.86 66.47
CA GLU A 230 -24.09 13.98 66.73
C GLU A 230 -24.99 13.72 67.94
N MET A 231 -25.68 12.56 68.00
CA MET A 231 -26.49 12.18 69.17
C MET A 231 -25.66 12.12 70.48
N TRP A 232 -24.43 11.61 70.44
CA TRP A 232 -23.56 11.56 71.62
C TRP A 232 -23.03 12.95 72.01
N MET A 233 -22.67 13.82 71.05
CA MET A 233 -22.27 15.19 71.32
C MET A 233 -23.41 15.98 71.96
N GLU A 234 -24.62 15.90 71.41
CA GLU A 234 -25.82 16.49 72.02
C GLU A 234 -26.06 16.01 73.46
N GLN A 235 -25.86 14.72 73.73
CA GLN A 235 -26.03 14.19 75.10
C GLN A 235 -24.94 14.70 76.04
N TYR A 236 -23.68 14.73 75.60
CA TYR A 236 -22.57 15.27 76.41
C TYR A 236 -22.74 16.77 76.68
N GLU A 237 -23.25 17.54 75.72
CA GLU A 237 -23.56 18.96 75.91
C GLU A 237 -24.67 19.14 76.96
N LYS A 238 -25.78 18.39 76.87
CA LYS A 238 -26.88 18.42 77.86
C LYS A 238 -26.40 18.00 79.26
N ASP A 239 -25.66 16.90 79.38
CA ASP A 239 -25.09 16.42 80.65
C ASP A 239 -24.16 17.48 81.26
N MET A 240 -23.35 18.16 80.45
CA MET A 240 -22.45 19.23 80.89
C MET A 240 -23.20 20.50 81.30
N GLU A 241 -24.27 20.88 80.59
CA GLU A 241 -25.14 21.98 81.01
C GLU A 241 -25.86 21.68 82.33
N GLU A 242 -26.43 20.48 82.50
CA GLU A 242 -27.06 20.06 83.76
C GLU A 242 -26.06 20.09 84.93
N LYS A 243 -24.85 19.54 84.73
CA LYS A 243 -23.81 19.55 85.78
C LYS A 243 -23.29 20.95 86.08
N GLN A 244 -23.21 21.84 85.08
CA GLN A 244 -22.90 23.25 85.30
C GLN A 244 -24.04 23.99 86.05
N GLN A 245 -25.30 23.65 85.77
CA GLN A 245 -26.46 24.17 86.50
C GLN A 245 -26.47 23.69 87.96
N GLU A 246 -26.21 22.41 88.23
CA GLU A 246 -26.01 21.87 89.59
C GLU A 246 -24.87 22.60 90.32
N ILE A 247 -23.73 22.79 89.68
CA ILE A 247 -22.60 23.53 90.26
C ILE A 247 -22.99 24.99 90.54
N SER A 248 -23.78 25.63 89.67
CA SER A 248 -24.24 27.01 89.88
C SER A 248 -25.23 27.12 91.06
N THR A 249 -26.19 26.20 91.18
CA THR A 249 -27.19 26.20 92.25
C THR A 249 -26.56 25.86 93.60
N LEU A 250 -25.62 24.90 93.65
CA LEU A 250 -24.84 24.61 94.85
C LEU A 250 -23.93 25.78 95.27
N ARG A 251 -23.32 26.50 94.31
CA ARG A 251 -22.57 27.74 94.60
C ARG A 251 -23.47 28.83 95.18
N ASN A 252 -24.65 29.04 94.59
CA ASN A 252 -25.63 30.03 95.05
C ASN A 252 -26.19 29.67 96.44
N ALA A 253 -26.52 28.41 96.69
CA ALA A 253 -26.95 27.92 98.00
C ALA A 253 -25.84 28.08 99.05
N ARG A 254 -24.58 27.75 98.71
CA ARG A 254 -23.43 27.99 99.60
C ARG A 254 -23.24 29.47 99.92
N ALA A 255 -23.41 30.37 98.95
CA ALA A 255 -23.32 31.81 99.16
C ALA A 255 -24.46 32.32 100.07
N SER A 256 -25.70 31.89 99.84
CA SER A 256 -26.86 32.21 100.68
C SER A 256 -26.66 31.73 102.13
N ASN A 257 -26.26 30.46 102.32
CA ASN A 257 -25.98 29.90 103.64
C ASN A 257 -24.83 30.63 104.35
N LEU A 258 -23.80 31.08 103.62
CA LEU A 258 -22.71 31.89 104.18
C LEU A 258 -23.20 33.26 104.65
N LEU A 259 -24.09 33.92 103.89
CA LEU A 259 -24.72 35.18 104.31
C LEU A 259 -25.60 34.98 105.57
N GLN A 260 -26.42 33.93 105.60
CA GLN A 260 -27.23 33.59 106.77
C GLN A 260 -26.38 33.30 108.01
N LEU A 261 -25.26 32.58 107.87
CA LEU A 261 -24.31 32.36 108.97
C LEU A 261 -23.64 33.66 109.43
N GLN A 262 -23.27 34.57 108.53
CA GLN A 262 -22.74 35.90 108.88
C GLN A 262 -23.79 36.75 109.60
N GLU A 263 -25.05 36.72 109.17
CA GLU A 263 -26.15 37.39 109.87
C GLU A 263 -26.39 36.82 111.27
N LEU A 264 -26.42 35.49 111.41
CA LEU A 264 -26.58 34.84 112.71
C LEU A 264 -25.41 35.16 113.63
N ALA A 265 -24.16 35.13 113.12
CA ALA A 265 -22.98 35.54 113.89
C ALA A 265 -23.09 36.99 114.38
N ARG A 266 -23.53 37.94 113.54
CA ARG A 266 -23.81 39.33 113.94
C ARG A 266 -24.91 39.42 115.02
N LYS A 267 -26.00 38.67 114.87
CA LYS A 267 -27.12 38.60 115.83
C LYS A 267 -26.67 37.99 117.18
N TYR A 268 -25.80 36.99 117.17
CA TYR A 268 -25.18 36.43 118.37
C TYR A 268 -24.21 37.39 119.05
N GLN A 269 -23.31 38.03 118.29
CA GLN A 269 -22.38 39.04 118.84
C GLN A 269 -23.14 40.21 119.49
N HIS A 270 -24.20 40.70 118.84
CA HIS A 270 -25.03 41.77 119.39
C HIS A 270 -25.77 41.34 120.67
N SER A 271 -26.38 40.15 120.69
CA SER A 271 -27.08 39.67 121.90
C SER A 271 -26.12 39.31 123.05
N GLU A 272 -24.94 38.76 122.76
CA GLU A 272 -23.88 38.55 123.76
C GLU A 272 -23.37 39.88 124.34
N GLN A 273 -23.22 40.92 123.50
CA GLN A 273 -22.87 42.26 123.94
C GLN A 273 -23.95 42.84 124.88
N VAL A 274 -25.23 42.78 124.49
CA VAL A 274 -26.35 43.24 125.34
C VAL A 274 -26.40 42.49 126.68
N VAL A 275 -26.12 41.17 126.70
CA VAL A 275 -26.05 40.38 127.94
C VAL A 275 -24.83 40.75 128.80
N LYS A 276 -23.69 41.06 128.20
CA LYS A 276 -22.50 41.59 128.91
C LYS A 276 -22.81 42.95 129.53
N GLU A 277 -23.45 43.84 128.77
CA GLU A 277 -23.84 45.18 129.22
C GLU A 277 -24.86 45.11 130.36
N ASP A 278 -25.93 44.34 130.23
CA ASP A 278 -26.91 44.07 131.31
C ASP A 278 -26.25 43.50 132.57
N ARG A 279 -25.32 42.55 132.42
CA ARG A 279 -24.58 41.97 133.56
C ARG A 279 -23.69 42.99 134.25
N VAL A 280 -23.03 43.87 133.51
CA VAL A 280 -22.22 44.97 134.06
C VAL A 280 -23.13 46.01 134.74
N GLN A 281 -24.23 46.42 134.12
CA GLN A 281 -25.21 47.33 134.70
C GLN A 281 -25.79 46.77 136.02
N LYS A 282 -26.14 45.49 136.08
CA LYS A 282 -26.61 44.82 137.30
C LYS A 282 -25.54 44.72 138.39
N LEU A 283 -24.27 44.59 138.03
CA LEU A 283 -23.16 44.63 139.01
C LEU A 283 -22.93 46.04 139.55
N LEU A 284 -22.90 47.06 138.68
CA LEU A 284 -22.79 48.47 139.07
C LEU A 284 -23.96 48.91 139.96
N LEU A 285 -25.19 48.52 139.61
CA LEU A 285 -26.39 48.80 140.40
C LEU A 285 -26.34 48.13 141.78
N ARG A 286 -25.83 46.89 141.87
CA ARG A 286 -25.61 46.21 143.17
C ARG A 286 -24.55 46.93 144.00
N GLN A 287 -23.43 47.31 143.40
CA GLN A 287 -22.38 48.07 144.08
C GLN A 287 -22.89 49.43 144.57
N GLN A 288 -23.67 50.16 143.75
CA GLN A 288 -24.34 51.39 144.16
C GLN A 288 -25.26 51.15 145.36
N LEU A 289 -26.14 50.14 145.30
CA LEU A 289 -27.04 49.79 146.40
C LEU A 289 -26.30 49.34 147.68
N GLU A 290 -25.13 48.70 147.56
CA GLU A 290 -24.26 48.37 148.69
C GLU A 290 -23.55 49.58 149.27
N MET A 291 -23.05 50.50 148.44
CA MET A 291 -22.49 51.78 148.91
C MET A 291 -23.56 52.63 149.59
N ASP A 292 -24.76 52.71 149.02
CA ASP A 292 -25.96 53.30 149.62
C ASP A 292 -26.28 52.71 151.00
N ARG A 293 -26.29 51.38 151.10
CA ARG A 293 -26.51 50.66 152.38
C ARG A 293 -25.40 50.94 153.37
N ASN A 294 -24.13 50.95 152.93
CA ASN A 294 -22.98 51.21 153.78
C ASN A 294 -22.93 52.68 154.25
N GLN A 295 -23.28 53.64 153.40
CA GLN A 295 -23.46 55.04 153.76
C GLN A 295 -24.63 55.24 154.73
N ARG A 296 -25.78 54.61 154.50
CA ARG A 296 -26.92 54.60 155.45
C ARG A 296 -26.53 53.97 156.78
N ASN A 297 -25.80 52.86 156.78
CA ASN A 297 -25.30 52.19 157.99
C ASN A 297 -24.25 53.05 158.72
N ALA A 298 -23.36 53.73 158.01
CA ALA A 298 -22.40 54.68 158.58
C ALA A 298 -23.11 55.90 159.17
N ALA A 299 -24.10 56.47 158.47
CA ALA A 299 -24.95 57.54 158.97
C ALA A 299 -25.74 57.10 160.23
N LEU A 300 -26.27 55.88 160.27
CA LEU A 300 -26.92 55.32 161.45
C LEU A 300 -25.95 55.09 162.62
N LYS A 301 -24.71 54.65 162.35
CA LYS A 301 -23.63 54.57 163.36
C LYS A 301 -23.25 55.97 163.89
N ILE A 302 -23.09 56.97 163.03
CA ILE A 302 -22.81 58.36 163.42
C ILE A 302 -23.98 58.93 164.23
N GLN A 303 -25.22 58.77 163.77
CA GLN A 303 -26.42 59.22 164.49
C GLN A 303 -26.59 58.52 165.84
N SER A 304 -26.31 57.22 165.96
CA SER A 304 -26.42 56.49 167.23
C SER A 304 -25.27 56.81 168.19
N TRP A 305 -24.04 56.99 167.68
CA TRP A 305 -22.92 57.53 168.45
C TRP A 305 -23.21 58.93 168.96
N TRP A 306 -23.75 59.83 168.11
CA TRP A 306 -24.14 61.18 168.50
C TRP A 306 -25.26 61.16 169.54
N ARG A 307 -26.35 60.41 169.33
CA ARG A 307 -27.44 60.22 170.31
C ARG A 307 -26.93 59.67 171.65
N GLY A 308 -26.07 58.66 171.63
CA GLY A 308 -25.45 58.11 172.85
C GLY A 308 -24.48 59.07 173.54
N THR A 309 -23.84 59.97 172.78
CA THR A 309 -22.97 61.02 173.32
C THR A 309 -23.79 62.18 173.90
N LEU A 310 -24.93 62.51 173.30
CA LEU A 310 -25.94 63.44 173.82
C LEU A 310 -26.40 63.02 175.22
N VAL A 311 -26.71 61.73 175.38
CA VAL A 311 -27.10 61.11 176.67
C VAL A 311 -25.95 61.16 177.68
N ARG A 312 -24.73 60.76 177.28
CA ARG A 312 -23.56 60.73 178.19
C ARG A 312 -23.01 62.10 178.59
N ARG A 313 -23.21 63.14 177.77
CA ARG A 313 -22.81 64.54 178.08
C ARG A 313 -23.99 65.44 178.52
N GLN A 314 -25.16 64.87 178.77
CA GLN A 314 -26.36 65.53 179.34
C GLN A 314 -26.86 66.80 178.63
N MET A 315 -26.56 66.96 177.33
CA MET A 315 -26.95 68.11 176.51
C MET A 315 -28.17 67.77 175.63
N GLY A 316 -29.30 67.42 176.26
CA GLY A 316 -30.52 67.03 175.54
C GLY A 316 -31.80 67.05 176.42
N PRO A 317 -32.99 67.24 175.83
CA PRO A 317 -34.19 67.68 176.55
C PRO A 317 -34.99 66.56 177.24
N HIS A 318 -34.37 65.81 178.16
CA HIS A 318 -35.09 64.82 179.00
C HIS A 318 -34.79 64.97 180.51
N ARG A 319 -34.97 66.19 181.02
CA ARG A 319 -34.85 66.56 182.43
C ARG A 319 -36.18 66.32 183.16
N LYS A 320 -36.19 65.58 184.28
CA LYS A 320 -37.44 65.19 184.99
C LYS A 320 -37.83 66.18 186.10
N GLY A 321 -39.10 66.62 186.11
CA GLY A 321 -39.75 67.39 187.19
C GLY A 321 -41.27 67.15 187.20
N LYS A 322 -41.85 66.94 188.38
CA LYS A 322 -43.29 66.64 188.66
C LYS A 322 -44.19 67.88 188.40
N LYS A 323 -45.53 67.90 188.26
CA LYS A 323 -46.71 66.98 188.48
C LYS A 323 -47.94 67.64 187.72
N THR A 324 -49.19 67.18 187.50
CA THR A 324 -50.08 66.02 187.85
C THR A 324 -51.26 65.92 186.81
N THR A 325 -52.11 64.86 186.88
CA THR A 325 -53.59 64.69 186.57
C THR A 325 -54.40 65.70 185.70
N THR A 326 -55.44 65.33 184.92
CA THR A 326 -56.44 64.22 185.06
C THR A 326 -57.21 63.86 183.74
N ALA A 327 -57.89 62.70 183.73
CA ALA A 327 -59.18 62.39 183.06
C ALA A 327 -59.32 62.11 181.52
N ALA A 328 -59.36 60.80 181.20
CA ALA A 328 -60.54 60.06 180.68
C ALA A 328 -60.92 59.97 179.15
N LYS A 329 -61.21 58.71 178.75
CA LYS A 329 -62.03 58.20 177.61
C LYS A 329 -61.51 58.37 176.16
N LYS A 330 -61.99 57.61 175.14
CA LYS A 330 -62.27 56.14 175.02
C LYS A 330 -62.58 55.78 173.54
N LYS A 331 -62.20 54.57 173.10
CA LYS A 331 -62.75 53.80 171.94
C LYS A 331 -62.61 54.34 170.50
N LYS A 332 -62.03 53.48 169.64
CA LYS A 332 -62.33 53.26 168.20
C LYS A 332 -62.05 54.42 167.23
N LYS A 333 -61.83 54.16 165.94
CA LYS A 333 -62.06 52.91 165.17
C LYS A 333 -60.79 52.13 164.88
#